data_AF-A0A928KDL1-F1
#
_entry.id   AF-A0A928KDL1-F1
#
_cell.length_a   1.000
_cell.length_b   1.000
_cell.length_c   1.000
_cell.angle_alpha   90.00
_cell.angle_beta   90.00
_cell.angle_gamma   90.00
#
_symmetry.space_group_name_H-M   'P 1'
#
loop_
_entity.id
_entity.type
_entity.pdbx_description
1 polymer ?
#
loop_
_entity_poly.entity_id
_entity_poly.type
_entity_poly.pdbx_seq_one_letter_code
_entity_poly.pdbx_strand_id
1 'polypeptide(L)'
;MKKLISIMFAMLFVFSSSLSVNAQAKFEKMRDLNNYWAVNNAYPDWFCGIWTETGSLDNLVVAVLDTDEGNKGKEEILDMIEDDSSVSFTYGDYSRNYLIGIQRSLLTKEMWDLGLSYAAFLDDKSRLELGIVKEYKDNPQSMQMLEELKEKYGDVFVIEYVDGLYYTEDLVLTEDLPVVSFTPSAQNIITKEQPAKHSYFIYVVAFAIILFGISFVFLVLNKRKRAVLITDTGKLIGVSEKLSSKEVEFLIKNTEAEVPSDLEERIMKEIEK
;
A
#
# COMPACT_ATOMS: atom_id res chain seq x y z
N MET A 1 31.77 23.74 15.18
CA MET A 1 30.96 22.52 15.39
C MET A 1 29.59 22.80 16.02
N LYS A 2 29.47 23.59 17.10
CA LYS A 2 28.18 23.88 17.76
C LYS A 2 27.09 24.46 16.84
N LYS A 3 27.43 25.37 15.92
CA LYS A 3 26.47 25.94 14.94
C LYS A 3 25.92 24.93 13.91
N LEU A 4 26.71 23.91 13.56
CA LEU A 4 26.30 22.86 12.61
C LEU A 4 25.32 21.87 13.26
N ILE A 5 25.50 21.58 14.54
CA ILE A 5 24.61 20.70 15.32
C ILE A 5 23.24 21.38 15.52
N SER A 6 23.20 22.69 15.82
CA SER A 6 21.94 23.43 15.92
C SER A 6 21.17 23.51 14.60
N ILE A 7 21.87 23.61 13.45
CA ILE A 7 21.23 23.60 12.13
C ILE A 7 20.70 22.20 11.79
N MET A 8 21.43 21.13 12.14
CA MET A 8 20.92 19.76 12.00
C MET A 8 19.68 19.51 12.87
N PHE A 9 19.67 19.99 14.11
CA PHE A 9 18.50 19.87 15.00
C PHE A 9 17.30 20.69 14.50
N ALA A 10 17.54 21.89 13.97
CA ALA A 10 16.48 22.71 13.38
C ALA A 10 15.92 22.07 12.09
N MET A 11 16.76 21.46 11.24
CA MET A 11 16.28 20.69 10.10
C MET A 11 15.51 19.45 10.55
N LEU A 12 15.98 18.70 11.54
CA LEU A 12 15.27 17.54 12.10
C LEU A 12 13.88 17.93 12.64
N PHE A 13 13.73 19.12 13.24
CA PHE A 13 12.45 19.64 13.71
C PHE A 13 11.50 20.10 12.58
N VAL A 14 12.06 20.61 11.48
CA VAL A 14 11.29 20.98 10.28
C VAL A 14 10.88 19.74 9.47
N PHE A 15 11.64 18.65 9.53
CA PHE A 15 11.27 17.37 8.93
C PHE A 15 10.35 16.52 9.84
N SER A 16 10.37 16.71 11.16
CA SER A 16 9.46 16.00 12.07
C SER A 16 8.06 16.62 12.16
N SER A 17 7.87 17.84 11.67
CA SER A 17 6.57 18.51 11.59
C SER A 17 5.77 18.16 10.32
N SER A 18 6.34 17.34 9.42
CA SER A 18 5.63 16.67 8.33
C SER A 18 5.28 15.22 8.64
N LEU A 19 5.20 14.85 9.92
CA LEU A 19 4.22 13.83 10.32
C LEU A 19 2.85 14.48 10.18
N SER A 20 2.42 14.63 8.92
CA SER A 20 1.02 14.70 8.60
C SER A 20 0.38 13.59 9.42
N VAL A 21 -0.54 13.96 10.31
CA VAL A 21 -1.63 13.06 10.66
C VAL A 21 -2.16 12.63 9.29
N ASN A 22 -1.80 11.43 8.85
CA ASN A 22 -2.40 10.82 7.68
C ASN A 22 -3.84 10.62 8.11
N ALA A 23 -4.67 11.65 7.94
CA ALA A 23 -6.08 11.44 7.70
C ALA A 23 -6.09 10.49 6.51
N GLN A 24 -6.30 9.22 6.79
CA GLN A 24 -6.41 8.21 5.76
C GLN A 24 -7.44 8.75 4.79
N ALA A 25 -7.04 8.95 3.53
CA ALA A 25 -7.94 9.50 2.54
C ALA A 25 -9.22 8.64 2.57
N LYS A 26 -10.36 9.29 2.85
CA LYS A 26 -11.65 8.62 2.87
C LYS A 26 -11.92 8.04 1.48
N PHE A 27 -12.69 6.97 1.44
CA PHE A 27 -13.23 6.43 0.20
C PHE A 27 -14.39 7.31 -0.28
N GLU A 28 -14.51 7.53 -1.58
CA GLU A 28 -15.59 8.39 -2.12
C GLU A 28 -16.96 7.79 -1.77
N LYS A 29 -17.16 6.49 -2.03
CA LYS A 29 -18.39 5.76 -1.73
C LYS A 29 -18.16 4.42 -1.03
N MET A 30 -19.22 3.85 -0.46
CA MET A 30 -19.21 2.51 0.15
C MET A 30 -18.71 1.41 -0.79
N ARG A 31 -19.02 1.51 -2.09
CA ARG A 31 -18.50 0.57 -3.11
C ARG A 31 -16.97 0.54 -3.14
N ASP A 32 -16.31 1.68 -2.97
CA ASP A 32 -14.85 1.77 -3.07
C ASP A 32 -14.19 1.19 -1.81
N LEU A 33 -14.80 1.41 -0.63
CA LEU A 33 -14.42 0.73 0.61
C LEU A 33 -14.62 -0.78 0.51
N ASN A 34 -15.75 -1.25 -0.04
CA ASN A 34 -16.00 -2.67 -0.25
C ASN A 34 -14.97 -3.31 -1.21
N ASN A 35 -14.65 -2.64 -2.31
CA ASN A 35 -13.62 -3.09 -3.23
C ASN A 35 -12.25 -3.19 -2.54
N TYR A 36 -11.92 -2.24 -1.66
CA TYR A 36 -10.72 -2.30 -0.86
C TYR A 36 -10.71 -3.53 0.08
N TRP A 37 -11.79 -3.80 0.80
CA TRP A 37 -11.90 -4.99 1.65
C TRP A 37 -11.79 -6.29 0.86
N ALA A 38 -12.45 -6.38 -0.29
CA ALA A 38 -12.42 -7.55 -1.15
C ALA A 38 -11.01 -7.84 -1.69
N VAL A 39 -10.33 -6.83 -2.22
CA VAL A 39 -8.98 -6.99 -2.80
C VAL A 39 -7.93 -7.33 -1.74
N ASN A 40 -8.07 -6.80 -0.52
CA ASN A 40 -7.10 -7.00 0.55
C ASN A 40 -7.48 -8.10 1.53
N ASN A 41 -8.61 -8.79 1.33
CA ASN A 41 -9.18 -9.75 2.26
C ASN A 41 -9.25 -9.20 3.71
N ALA A 42 -9.69 -7.95 3.84
CA ALA A 42 -9.61 -7.15 5.07
C ALA A 42 -10.99 -6.85 5.67
N TYR A 43 -11.92 -7.79 5.56
CA TYR A 43 -13.25 -7.63 6.14
C TYR A 43 -13.17 -7.58 7.67
N PRO A 44 -13.76 -6.56 8.32
CA PRO A 44 -13.84 -6.50 9.78
C PRO A 44 -14.61 -7.68 10.37
N ASP A 45 -14.29 -8.08 11.60
CA ASP A 45 -14.94 -9.23 12.27
C ASP A 45 -16.43 -9.02 12.56
N TRP A 46 -16.88 -7.76 12.61
CA TRP A 46 -18.29 -7.41 12.80
C TRP A 46 -19.09 -7.33 11.49
N PHE A 47 -18.42 -7.41 10.33
CA PHE A 47 -19.05 -7.35 9.00
C PHE A 47 -19.75 -8.67 8.69
N CYS A 48 -21.01 -8.61 8.23
CA CYS A 48 -21.80 -9.81 7.94
C CYS A 48 -22.00 -10.04 6.43
N GLY A 49 -22.27 -8.99 5.67
CA GLY A 49 -22.55 -9.07 4.24
C GLY A 49 -22.83 -7.71 3.63
N ILE A 50 -22.82 -7.65 2.29
CA ILE A 50 -23.12 -6.44 1.52
C ILE A 50 -23.85 -6.78 0.23
N TRP A 51 -24.90 -6.03 -0.10
CA TRP A 51 -25.67 -6.23 -1.33
C TRP A 51 -26.31 -4.92 -1.82
N THR A 52 -27.04 -5.01 -2.93
CA THR A 52 -27.85 -3.92 -3.47
C THR A 52 -29.30 -4.38 -3.62
N GLU A 53 -30.26 -3.57 -3.20
CA GLU A 53 -31.70 -3.86 -3.41
C GLU A 53 -32.18 -3.44 -4.80
N THR A 54 -31.49 -2.48 -5.41
CA THR A 54 -31.89 -1.87 -6.69
C THR A 54 -31.08 -2.38 -7.88
N GLY A 55 -30.03 -3.18 -7.64
CA GLY A 55 -29.05 -3.57 -8.64
C GLY A 55 -28.00 -2.49 -8.93
N SER A 56 -28.14 -1.29 -8.38
CA SER A 56 -27.13 -0.23 -8.48
C SER A 56 -26.06 -0.38 -7.41
N LEU A 57 -24.81 -0.14 -7.78
CA LEU A 57 -23.69 -0.07 -6.84
C LEU A 57 -23.52 1.32 -6.20
N ASP A 58 -24.43 2.26 -6.50
CA ASP A 58 -24.40 3.60 -5.91
C ASP A 58 -24.96 3.64 -4.48
N ASN A 59 -25.82 2.68 -4.11
CA ASN A 59 -26.30 2.53 -2.74
C ASN A 59 -26.23 1.05 -2.35
N LEU A 60 -25.45 0.76 -1.32
CA LEU A 60 -25.23 -0.60 -0.81
C LEU A 60 -25.87 -0.74 0.58
N VAL A 61 -26.50 -1.89 0.80
CA VAL A 61 -26.92 -2.31 2.13
C VAL A 61 -25.78 -3.09 2.76
N VAL A 62 -25.31 -2.67 3.93
CA VAL A 62 -24.28 -3.34 4.72
C VAL A 62 -24.92 -3.95 5.95
N ALA A 63 -24.79 -5.27 6.10
CA ALA A 63 -25.14 -5.97 7.32
C ALA A 63 -23.95 -6.02 8.28
N VAL A 64 -24.20 -5.63 9.54
CA VAL A 64 -23.26 -5.77 10.65
C VAL A 64 -23.87 -6.62 11.76
N LEU A 65 -23.06 -7.11 12.69
CA LEU A 65 -23.60 -7.85 13.85
C LEU A 65 -24.51 -6.97 14.70
N ASP A 66 -25.57 -7.56 15.27
CA ASP A 66 -26.41 -6.89 16.27
C ASP A 66 -25.73 -6.90 17.65
N THR A 67 -24.59 -6.21 17.73
CA THR A 67 -23.75 -6.09 18.93
C THR A 67 -23.20 -4.67 19.04
N ASP A 68 -22.63 -4.33 20.21
CA ASP A 68 -21.94 -3.05 20.41
C ASP A 68 -20.78 -2.84 19.41
N GLU A 69 -20.08 -3.92 19.05
CA GLU A 69 -19.00 -3.88 18.05
C GLU A 69 -19.54 -3.63 16.65
N GLY A 70 -20.65 -4.28 16.27
CA GLY A 70 -21.31 -4.01 14.99
C GLY A 70 -21.85 -2.59 14.88
N ASN A 71 -22.41 -2.04 15.98
CA ASN A 71 -22.85 -0.65 16.02
C ASN A 71 -21.69 0.34 15.86
N LYS A 72 -20.54 0.09 16.51
CA LYS A 72 -19.31 0.86 16.26
C LYS A 72 -18.82 0.72 14.83
N GLY A 73 -18.93 -0.47 14.25
CA GLY A 73 -18.60 -0.74 12.86
C GLY A 73 -19.38 0.14 11.86
N LYS A 74 -20.63 0.47 12.16
CA LYS A 74 -21.41 1.43 11.35
C LYS A 74 -20.76 2.82 11.36
N GLU A 75 -20.38 3.30 12.54
CA GLU A 75 -19.69 4.60 12.70
C GLU A 75 -18.33 4.58 12.00
N GLU A 76 -17.55 3.50 12.13
CA GLU A 76 -16.28 3.32 11.43
C GLU A 76 -16.44 3.39 9.91
N ILE A 77 -17.50 2.79 9.35
CA ILE A 77 -17.79 2.88 7.91
C ILE A 77 -18.06 4.33 7.49
N LEU A 78 -18.92 5.04 8.21
CA LEU A 78 -19.25 6.44 7.93
C LEU A 78 -18.01 7.34 8.07
N ASP A 79 -17.11 7.02 9.00
CA ASP A 79 -15.83 7.71 9.14
C ASP A 79 -14.86 7.40 8.00
N MET A 80 -14.96 6.24 7.35
CA MET A 80 -14.11 5.83 6.24
C MET A 80 -14.61 6.30 4.86
N ILE A 81 -15.87 6.73 4.72
CA ILE A 81 -16.45 7.18 3.44
C ILE A 81 -16.77 8.69 3.42
N GLU A 82 -16.85 9.28 2.23
CA GLU A 82 -17.25 10.68 2.02
C GLU A 82 -18.76 10.83 1.78
N ASP A 83 -19.37 9.93 1.03
CA ASP A 83 -20.80 9.93 0.70
C ASP A 83 -21.59 8.92 1.55
N ASP A 84 -22.08 9.36 2.70
CA ASP A 84 -22.92 8.56 3.60
C ASP A 84 -24.23 8.10 2.94
N SER A 85 -24.71 8.79 1.90
CA SER A 85 -25.92 8.37 1.18
C SER A 85 -25.72 7.14 0.30
N SER A 86 -24.45 6.74 0.09
CA SER A 86 -24.07 5.53 -0.63
C SER A 86 -24.21 4.24 0.19
N VAL A 87 -24.56 4.33 1.48
CA VAL A 87 -24.71 3.18 2.36
C VAL A 87 -26.02 3.23 3.15
N SER A 88 -26.59 2.06 3.37
CA SER A 88 -27.60 1.82 4.39
C SER A 88 -27.19 0.62 5.24
N PHE A 89 -27.70 0.55 6.47
CA PHE A 89 -27.28 -0.47 7.42
C PHE A 89 -28.44 -1.36 7.85
N THR A 90 -28.14 -2.63 8.02
CA THR A 90 -29.02 -3.61 8.67
C THR A 90 -28.20 -4.51 9.58
N TYR A 91 -28.85 -5.48 10.21
CA TYR A 91 -28.23 -6.45 11.09
C TYR A 91 -28.20 -7.83 10.46
N GLY A 92 -27.14 -8.59 10.76
CA GLY A 92 -26.97 -9.98 10.38
C GLY A 92 -26.62 -10.84 11.59
N ASP A 93 -26.91 -12.14 11.49
CA ASP A 93 -26.71 -13.06 12.62
C ASP A 93 -25.27 -13.59 12.71
N TYR A 94 -24.56 -13.66 11.57
CA TYR A 94 -23.22 -14.25 11.48
C TYR A 94 -22.26 -13.33 10.72
N SER A 95 -21.04 -13.19 11.23
CA SER A 95 -20.01 -12.43 10.53
C SER A 95 -19.45 -13.19 9.33
N ARG A 96 -19.00 -12.45 8.32
CA ARG A 96 -18.41 -13.03 7.10
C ARG A 96 -17.16 -13.84 7.42
N ASN A 97 -16.32 -13.40 8.35
CA ASN A 97 -15.12 -14.14 8.76
C ASN A 97 -15.48 -15.49 9.40
N TYR A 98 -16.56 -15.54 10.21
CA TYR A 98 -17.07 -16.79 10.75
C TYR A 98 -17.57 -17.73 9.63
N LEU A 99 -18.36 -17.19 8.68
CA LEU A 99 -18.86 -17.96 7.54
C LEU A 99 -17.72 -18.46 6.63
N ILE A 100 -16.66 -17.67 6.41
CA ILE A 100 -15.46 -18.09 5.66
C ILE A 100 -14.80 -19.29 6.35
N GLY A 101 -14.69 -19.27 7.69
CA GLY A 101 -14.14 -20.38 8.46
C GLY A 101 -14.92 -21.68 8.23
N ILE A 102 -16.25 -21.60 8.24
CA ILE A 102 -17.13 -22.75 7.98
C ILE A 102 -17.01 -23.20 6.52
N GLN A 103 -17.09 -22.29 5.55
CA GLN A 103 -16.96 -22.59 4.13
C GLN A 103 -15.68 -23.38 3.84
N ARG A 104 -14.53 -22.93 4.37
CA ARG A 104 -13.24 -23.62 4.23
C ARG A 104 -13.25 -25.03 4.82
N SER A 105 -14.00 -25.25 5.91
CA SER A 105 -14.14 -26.58 6.51
C SER A 105 -15.02 -27.54 5.70
N LEU A 106 -15.85 -27.01 4.79
CA LEU A 106 -16.79 -27.78 3.97
C LEU A 106 -16.26 -28.09 2.58
N LEU A 107 -15.35 -27.26 2.03
CA LEU A 107 -14.81 -27.46 0.68
C LEU A 107 -13.66 -28.48 0.69
N THR A 108 -13.96 -29.71 1.13
CA THR A 108 -13.03 -30.85 1.11
C THR A 108 -13.47 -31.90 0.08
N LYS A 109 -12.52 -32.75 -0.33
CA LYS A 109 -12.81 -33.84 -1.27
C LYS A 109 -13.87 -34.79 -0.73
N GLU A 110 -13.82 -35.11 0.57
CA GLU A 110 -14.79 -35.99 1.22
C GLU A 110 -16.21 -35.43 1.10
N MET A 111 -16.39 -34.11 1.25
CA MET A 111 -17.69 -33.48 1.11
C MET A 111 -18.19 -33.51 -0.34
N TRP A 112 -17.29 -33.37 -1.31
CA TRP A 112 -17.63 -33.51 -2.74
C TRP A 112 -18.04 -34.93 -3.11
N ASP A 113 -17.35 -35.94 -2.58
CA ASP A 113 -17.69 -37.36 -2.77
C ASP A 113 -19.09 -37.67 -2.18
N LEU A 114 -19.55 -36.87 -1.21
CA LEU A 114 -20.87 -36.91 -0.59
C LEU A 114 -21.90 -35.99 -1.28
N GLY A 115 -21.57 -35.41 -2.43
CA GLY A 115 -22.50 -34.65 -3.27
C GLY A 115 -22.58 -33.16 -2.96
N LEU A 116 -21.70 -32.61 -2.10
CA LEU A 116 -21.56 -31.16 -1.96
C LEU A 116 -20.95 -30.59 -3.25
N SER A 117 -21.69 -29.71 -3.91
CA SER A 117 -21.25 -29.01 -5.11
C SER A 117 -20.58 -27.68 -4.80
N TYR A 118 -21.14 -26.88 -3.91
CA TYR A 118 -20.59 -25.58 -3.53
C TYR A 118 -21.05 -25.15 -2.14
N ALA A 119 -20.32 -24.20 -1.56
CA ALA A 119 -20.74 -23.44 -0.39
C ALA A 119 -20.58 -21.95 -0.72
N ALA A 120 -21.68 -21.22 -0.88
CA ALA A 120 -21.71 -19.82 -1.32
C ALA A 120 -22.21 -18.89 -0.20
N PHE A 121 -21.83 -17.62 -0.23
CA PHE A 121 -22.34 -16.64 0.74
C PHE A 121 -23.68 -16.07 0.27
N LEU A 122 -24.67 -16.10 1.15
CA LEU A 122 -25.91 -15.34 1.03
C LEU A 122 -25.77 -14.07 1.85
N ASP A 123 -25.19 -13.04 1.23
CA ASP A 123 -24.84 -11.78 1.89
C ASP A 123 -26.07 -11.07 2.51
N ASP A 124 -27.26 -11.20 1.90
CA ASP A 124 -28.53 -10.63 2.36
C ASP A 124 -29.11 -11.33 3.61
N LYS A 125 -28.66 -12.56 3.89
CA LYS A 125 -29.12 -13.37 5.03
C LYS A 125 -28.02 -13.63 6.04
N SER A 126 -26.78 -13.24 5.72
CA SER A 126 -25.60 -13.60 6.50
C SER A 126 -25.52 -15.10 6.75
N ARG A 127 -25.73 -15.91 5.70
CA ARG A 127 -25.72 -17.39 5.76
C ARG A 127 -24.85 -17.97 4.66
N LEU A 128 -24.58 -19.28 4.74
CA LEU A 128 -24.08 -20.06 3.62
C LEU A 128 -25.22 -20.75 2.86
N GLU A 129 -25.08 -20.87 1.55
CA GLU A 129 -25.87 -21.76 0.71
C GLU A 129 -25.02 -22.96 0.32
N LEU A 130 -25.48 -24.16 0.69
CA LEU A 130 -24.85 -25.40 0.31
C LEU A 130 -25.60 -26.00 -0.88
N GLY A 131 -24.95 -25.98 -2.04
CA GLY A 131 -25.44 -26.69 -3.22
C GLY A 131 -25.18 -28.17 -3.09
N ILE A 132 -26.21 -29.00 -3.02
CA ILE A 132 -26.12 -30.47 -2.99
C ILE A 132 -26.63 -31.01 -4.33
N VAL A 133 -25.87 -31.89 -4.98
CA VAL A 133 -26.31 -32.49 -6.24
C VAL A 133 -27.58 -33.32 -6.01
N LYS A 134 -28.62 -33.11 -6.83
CA LYS A 134 -29.94 -33.76 -6.69
C LYS A 134 -29.87 -35.28 -6.60
N GLU A 135 -28.93 -35.89 -7.30
CA GLU A 135 -28.69 -37.34 -7.29
C GLU A 135 -28.28 -37.87 -5.91
N TYR A 136 -27.70 -37.01 -5.07
CA TYR A 136 -27.29 -37.31 -3.70
C TYR A 136 -28.36 -36.94 -2.66
N LYS A 137 -29.50 -36.38 -3.07
CA LYS A 137 -30.57 -35.97 -2.14
C LYS A 137 -31.04 -37.08 -1.22
N ASP A 138 -31.21 -38.27 -1.78
CA ASP A 138 -31.71 -39.46 -1.06
C ASP A 138 -30.57 -40.44 -0.72
N ASN A 139 -29.31 -40.05 -0.92
CA ASN A 139 -28.15 -40.86 -0.57
C ASN A 139 -28.00 -40.90 0.97
N PRO A 140 -27.96 -42.09 1.61
CA PRO A 140 -27.87 -42.17 3.07
C PRO A 140 -26.66 -41.47 3.68
N GLN A 141 -25.50 -41.51 3.03
CA GLN A 141 -24.28 -40.87 3.52
C GLN A 141 -24.36 -39.34 3.41
N SER A 142 -24.94 -38.83 2.32
CA SER A 142 -25.19 -37.40 2.15
C SER A 142 -26.21 -36.87 3.14
N MET A 143 -27.28 -37.63 3.41
CA MET A 143 -28.25 -37.26 4.44
C MET A 143 -27.61 -37.23 5.83
N GLN A 144 -26.83 -38.25 6.18
CA GLN A 144 -26.09 -38.28 7.45
C GLN A 144 -25.14 -37.08 7.57
N MET A 145 -24.39 -36.77 6.51
CA MET A 145 -23.52 -35.59 6.47
C MET A 145 -24.32 -34.30 6.72
N LEU A 146 -25.47 -34.12 6.06
CA LEU A 146 -26.32 -32.94 6.27
C LEU A 146 -26.87 -32.84 7.69
N GLU A 147 -27.22 -33.97 8.32
CA GLU A 147 -27.63 -34.03 9.71
C GLU A 147 -26.48 -33.65 10.66
N GLU A 148 -25.29 -34.19 10.45
CA GLU A 148 -24.08 -33.86 11.23
C GLU A 148 -23.71 -32.37 11.09
N LEU A 149 -23.80 -31.82 9.87
CA LEU A 149 -23.57 -30.40 9.63
C LEU A 149 -24.61 -29.53 10.33
N LYS A 150 -25.89 -29.94 10.31
CA LYS A 150 -26.97 -29.21 10.99
C LYS A 150 -26.84 -29.29 12.50
N GLU A 151 -26.39 -30.41 13.06
CA GLU A 151 -26.09 -30.52 14.49
C GLU A 151 -24.91 -29.61 14.87
N LYS A 152 -23.86 -29.57 14.04
CA LYS A 152 -22.64 -28.81 14.32
C LYS A 152 -22.80 -27.30 14.13
N TYR A 153 -23.46 -26.87 13.05
CA TYR A 153 -23.52 -25.48 12.64
C TYR A 153 -24.94 -24.88 12.68
N GLY A 154 -25.95 -25.65 13.07
CA GLY A 154 -27.31 -25.15 13.26
C GLY A 154 -27.91 -24.58 11.98
N ASP A 155 -28.37 -23.33 12.06
CA ASP A 155 -29.03 -22.59 10.98
C ASP A 155 -28.07 -21.72 10.16
N VAL A 156 -26.75 -21.89 10.31
CA VAL A 156 -25.73 -21.13 9.57
C VAL A 156 -25.83 -21.32 8.05
N PHE A 157 -26.41 -22.42 7.59
CA PHE A 157 -26.55 -22.69 6.17
C PHE A 157 -27.96 -23.10 5.76
N VAL A 158 -28.26 -22.85 4.49
CA VAL A 158 -29.43 -23.36 3.78
C VAL A 158 -28.97 -24.35 2.72
N ILE A 159 -29.84 -25.27 2.34
CA ILE A 159 -29.54 -26.30 1.35
C ILE A 159 -30.28 -25.97 0.06
N GLU A 160 -29.57 -25.97 -1.06
CA GLU A 160 -30.13 -25.93 -2.41
C GLU A 160 -29.78 -27.22 -3.15
N TYR A 161 -30.74 -27.82 -3.85
CA TYR A 161 -30.47 -29.01 -4.66
C TYR A 161 -30.24 -28.64 -6.13
N VAL A 162 -29.07 -28.98 -6.66
CA VAL A 162 -28.60 -28.57 -7.99
C VAL A 162 -28.40 -29.75 -8.95
N ASP A 163 -28.42 -29.48 -10.26
CA ASP A 163 -28.39 -30.51 -11.31
C ASP A 163 -26.99 -31.09 -11.60
N GLY A 164 -25.93 -30.62 -10.96
CA GLY A 164 -24.58 -31.14 -11.16
C GLY A 164 -23.54 -30.53 -10.25
N LEU A 165 -22.31 -31.05 -10.34
CA LEU A 165 -21.15 -30.52 -9.61
C LEU A 165 -20.60 -29.28 -10.33
N TYR A 166 -20.70 -28.13 -9.66
CA TYR A 166 -19.93 -26.93 -9.95
C TYR A 166 -18.51 -27.09 -9.44
N TYR A 167 -17.73 -27.94 -10.11
CA TYR A 167 -16.30 -28.06 -9.86
C TYR A 167 -15.58 -26.85 -10.47
N THR A 168 -14.69 -26.23 -9.70
CA THR A 168 -13.56 -25.53 -10.31
C THR A 168 -12.30 -26.31 -9.98
N GLU A 169 -11.79 -27.05 -10.96
CA GLU A 169 -10.52 -27.79 -10.84
C GLU A 169 -9.32 -26.89 -10.50
N ASP A 170 -9.47 -25.56 -10.65
CA ASP A 170 -8.42 -24.56 -10.42
C ASP A 170 -8.39 -23.94 -9.00
N LEU A 171 -9.28 -24.33 -8.08
CA LEU A 171 -9.21 -23.89 -6.68
C LEU A 171 -8.18 -24.73 -5.92
N VAL A 172 -6.90 -24.52 -6.24
CA VAL A 172 -5.80 -24.92 -5.36
C VAL A 172 -5.96 -24.12 -4.06
N LEU A 173 -6.49 -24.78 -3.03
CA LEU A 173 -6.49 -24.30 -1.64
C LEU A 173 -5.03 -24.27 -1.13
N THR A 174 -4.24 -23.32 -1.58
CA THR A 174 -3.07 -22.87 -0.80
C THR A 174 -3.58 -21.96 0.30
N GLU A 175 -3.02 -22.10 1.50
CA GLU A 175 -3.38 -21.36 2.72
C GLU A 175 -3.41 -19.82 2.56
N ASP A 176 -2.84 -19.30 1.46
CA ASP A 176 -2.62 -17.88 1.20
C ASP A 176 -3.41 -17.27 0.02
N LEU A 177 -4.37 -17.97 -0.61
CA LEU A 177 -5.13 -17.42 -1.74
C LEU A 177 -6.53 -16.89 -1.36
N PRO A 178 -6.98 -15.79 -2.00
CA PRO A 178 -8.26 -15.16 -1.70
C PRO A 178 -9.42 -16.09 -2.03
N VAL A 179 -10.39 -16.11 -1.11
CA VAL A 179 -11.66 -16.82 -1.23
C VAL A 179 -12.36 -16.34 -2.50
N VAL A 180 -12.50 -17.20 -3.50
CA VAL A 180 -13.32 -16.92 -4.68
C VAL A 180 -14.76 -16.87 -4.20
N SER A 181 -15.34 -15.66 -4.13
CA SER A 181 -16.75 -15.46 -3.84
C SER A 181 -17.57 -15.94 -5.03
N PHE A 182 -18.05 -17.18 -4.97
CA PHE A 182 -19.19 -17.59 -5.79
C PHE A 182 -20.43 -16.92 -5.21
N THR A 183 -20.92 -15.89 -5.90
CA THR A 183 -22.27 -15.37 -5.71
C THR A 183 -23.14 -16.01 -6.80
N PRO A 184 -24.14 -16.86 -6.45
CA PRO A 184 -25.02 -17.48 -7.45
C PRO A 184 -25.98 -16.48 -8.12
N SER A 185 -25.92 -15.19 -7.77
CA SER A 185 -26.83 -14.13 -8.22
C SER A 185 -26.13 -13.00 -8.98
N ALA A 186 -25.13 -13.30 -9.79
CA ALA A 186 -24.64 -12.35 -10.80
C ALA A 186 -24.41 -13.06 -12.14
N GLN A 187 -25.38 -12.92 -13.04
CA GLN A 187 -25.14 -13.13 -14.46
C GLN A 187 -23.89 -12.34 -14.88
N ASN A 188 -22.88 -13.03 -15.39
CA ASN A 188 -21.82 -12.52 -16.26
C ASN A 188 -21.28 -11.12 -15.90
N ILE A 189 -20.42 -11.04 -14.88
CA ILE A 189 -19.36 -10.04 -14.88
C ILE A 189 -18.03 -10.79 -14.94
N ILE A 190 -17.71 -11.31 -16.13
CA ILE A 190 -16.32 -11.54 -16.50
C ILE A 190 -15.69 -10.16 -16.62
N THR A 191 -15.31 -9.56 -15.49
CA THR A 191 -14.29 -8.52 -15.48
C THR A 191 -13.00 -9.22 -15.86
N LYS A 192 -12.68 -9.16 -17.15
CA LYS A 192 -11.35 -9.47 -17.67
C LYS A 192 -10.36 -8.75 -16.77
N GLU A 193 -9.68 -9.49 -15.91
CA GLU A 193 -8.66 -8.95 -15.01
C GLU A 193 -7.68 -8.13 -15.86
N GLN A 194 -7.77 -6.81 -15.77
CA GLN A 194 -6.61 -6.00 -16.05
C GLN A 194 -5.76 -6.09 -14.80
N PRO A 195 -4.55 -6.70 -14.87
CA PRO A 195 -3.66 -6.68 -13.73
C PRO A 195 -3.48 -5.22 -13.34
N ALA A 196 -3.69 -4.93 -12.05
CA ALA A 196 -3.46 -3.61 -11.49
C ALA A 196 -2.14 -3.09 -12.05
N LYS A 197 -2.18 -2.01 -12.83
CA LYS A 197 -0.97 -1.31 -13.27
C LYS A 197 -0.32 -0.79 -12.00
N HIS A 198 0.56 -1.58 -11.40
CA HIS A 198 1.51 -1.09 -10.42
C HIS A 198 2.15 0.13 -11.04
N SER A 199 1.88 1.29 -10.46
CA SER A 199 2.38 2.56 -10.98
C SER A 199 3.88 2.57 -10.77
N TYR A 200 4.63 2.07 -11.77
CA TYR A 200 6.09 2.09 -11.83
C TYR A 200 6.67 3.48 -11.54
N PHE A 201 5.85 4.52 -11.68
CA PHE A 201 6.13 5.89 -11.29
C PHE A 201 6.59 6.04 -9.84
N ILE A 202 5.99 5.33 -8.87
CA ILE A 202 6.38 5.44 -7.45
C ILE A 202 7.80 4.94 -7.24
N TYR A 203 8.17 3.83 -7.87
CA TYR A 203 9.53 3.28 -7.81
C TYR A 203 10.55 4.19 -8.51
N VAL A 204 10.18 4.81 -9.63
CA VAL A 204 11.03 5.78 -10.35
C VAL A 204 11.28 7.03 -9.50
N VAL A 205 10.26 7.56 -8.82
CA VAL A 205 10.39 8.72 -7.93
C VAL A 205 11.26 8.39 -6.73
N ALA A 206 11.06 7.23 -6.09
CA ALA A 206 11.89 6.79 -4.97
C ALA A 206 13.36 6.63 -5.38
N PHE A 207 13.63 6.05 -6.56
CA PHE A 207 14.99 5.90 -7.08
C PHE A 207 15.65 7.25 -7.39
N ALA A 208 14.91 8.19 -7.97
CA ALA A 208 15.41 9.54 -8.24
C ALA A 208 15.80 10.30 -6.97
N ILE A 209 15.02 10.18 -5.89
CA ILE A 209 15.31 10.79 -4.59
C ILE A 209 16.61 10.22 -4.00
N ILE A 210 16.80 8.89 -4.07
CA ILE A 210 18.04 8.25 -3.58
C ILE A 210 19.26 8.74 -4.37
N LEU A 211 19.18 8.82 -5.70
CA LEU A 211 20.27 9.32 -6.54
C LEU A 211 20.61 10.79 -6.25
N PHE A 212 19.58 11.62 -6.00
CA PHE A 212 19.79 13.02 -5.63
C PHE A 212 20.45 13.15 -4.26
N GLY A 213 20.02 12.34 -3.29
CA GLY A 213 20.60 12.29 -1.95
C GLY A 213 22.08 11.90 -1.96
N ILE A 214 22.43 10.85 -2.69
CA ILE A 214 23.83 10.39 -2.84
C ILE A 214 24.68 11.47 -3.53
N SER A 215 24.16 12.09 -4.60
CA SER A 215 24.86 13.15 -5.34
C SER A 215 25.10 14.38 -4.47
N PHE A 216 24.13 14.77 -3.64
CA PHE A 216 24.26 15.90 -2.73
C PHE A 216 25.31 15.65 -1.64
N VAL A 217 25.32 14.45 -1.04
CA VAL A 217 26.34 14.04 -0.07
C VAL A 217 27.73 14.06 -0.72
N PHE A 218 27.86 13.55 -1.95
CA PHE A 218 29.13 13.55 -2.67
C PHE A 218 29.65 14.97 -2.95
N LEU A 219 28.78 15.91 -3.36
CA LEU A 219 29.14 17.30 -3.59
C LEU A 219 29.58 18.03 -2.31
N VAL A 220 28.89 17.79 -1.18
CA VAL A 220 29.22 18.41 0.10
C VAL A 220 30.53 17.84 0.68
N LEU A 221 30.76 16.54 0.54
CA LEU A 221 31.98 15.88 1.02
C LEU A 221 33.20 16.20 0.12
N ASN A 222 33.05 16.24 -1.20
CA ASN A 222 34.16 16.59 -2.10
C ASN A 222 34.57 18.06 -2.05
N LYS A 223 33.67 18.99 -1.66
CA LYS A 223 34.06 20.38 -1.39
C LYS A 223 35.07 20.53 -0.23
N ARG A 224 35.26 19.50 0.61
CA ARG A 224 36.19 19.54 1.76
C ARG A 224 37.57 18.92 1.49
N LYS A 225 37.80 18.28 0.35
CA LYS A 225 39.14 17.79 -0.01
C LYS A 225 39.91 18.90 -0.74
N ARG A 226 40.51 19.81 0.03
CA ARG A 226 41.53 20.74 -0.46
C ARG A 226 42.80 19.93 -0.75
N ALA A 227 43.30 20.01 -1.97
CA ALA A 227 44.60 19.46 -2.34
C ALA A 227 45.69 20.19 -1.56
N VAL A 228 46.47 19.46 -0.76
CA VAL A 228 47.70 19.94 -0.16
C VAL A 228 48.82 19.48 -1.07
N LEU A 229 49.40 20.40 -1.83
CA LEU A 229 50.66 20.16 -2.54
C LEU A 229 51.80 20.47 -1.57
N ILE A 230 52.54 19.43 -1.18
CA ILE A 230 53.80 19.56 -0.45
C ILE A 230 54.90 19.43 -1.49
N THR A 231 55.79 20.42 -1.57
CA THR A 231 57.07 20.28 -2.26
C THR A 231 58.19 20.15 -1.23
N ASP A 232 59.30 19.57 -1.68
CA ASP A 232 60.30 18.81 -0.92
C ASP A 232 61.21 19.67 -0.01
N THR A 233 60.86 20.94 0.23
CA THR A 233 61.63 21.89 1.04
C THR A 233 60.85 22.53 2.19
N GLY A 234 59.61 22.09 2.46
CA GLY A 234 58.93 22.34 3.74
C GLY A 234 58.52 23.80 4.05
N LYS A 235 58.60 24.72 3.09
CA LYS A 235 58.06 26.09 3.24
C LYS A 235 56.62 26.19 2.73
N LEU A 236 55.69 26.48 3.64
CA LEU A 236 54.29 26.79 3.35
C LEU A 236 54.19 28.14 2.62
N ILE A 237 53.85 28.13 1.34
CA ILE A 237 53.42 29.34 0.61
C ILE A 237 52.08 29.04 -0.07
N GLY A 238 51.03 29.77 0.31
CA GLY A 238 49.84 29.97 -0.51
C GLY A 238 48.58 29.22 -0.07
N VAL A 239 47.59 29.99 0.39
CA VAL A 239 46.18 29.58 0.34
C VAL A 239 45.75 29.67 -1.12
N SER A 240 45.40 28.55 -1.76
CA SER A 240 44.68 28.57 -3.03
C SER A 240 43.22 28.94 -2.76
N GLU A 241 42.92 30.23 -2.85
CA GLU A 241 41.55 30.68 -3.13
C GLU A 241 41.39 30.83 -4.64
N LYS A 242 40.32 30.26 -5.19
CA LYS A 242 39.89 30.59 -6.55
C LYS A 242 39.33 32.01 -6.50
N LEU A 243 40.13 32.98 -6.91
CA LEU A 243 39.66 34.33 -7.17
C LEU A 243 38.71 34.29 -8.38
N SER A 244 37.56 34.94 -8.23
CA SER A 244 36.64 35.17 -9.34
C SER A 244 37.26 36.13 -10.36
N SER A 245 36.83 36.07 -11.62
CA SER A 245 37.32 36.96 -12.68
C SER A 245 37.22 38.44 -12.32
N LYS A 246 36.24 38.82 -11.48
CA LYS A 246 36.05 40.20 -10.99
C LYS A 246 37.07 40.61 -9.92
N GLU A 247 37.50 39.68 -9.07
CA GLU A 247 38.54 39.95 -8.05
C GLU A 247 39.93 40.06 -8.70
N VAL A 248 40.18 39.28 -9.76
CA VAL A 248 41.39 39.40 -10.58
C VAL A 248 41.45 40.76 -11.27
N GLU A 249 40.35 41.23 -11.85
CA GLU A 249 40.26 42.55 -12.49
C GLU A 249 40.46 43.70 -11.48
N PHE A 250 39.94 43.54 -10.25
CA PHE A 250 40.12 44.50 -9.17
C PHE A 250 41.57 44.57 -8.68
N LEU A 251 42.24 43.42 -8.52
CA LEU A 251 43.64 43.36 -8.12
C LEU A 251 44.55 43.96 -9.19
N ILE A 252 44.33 43.67 -10.48
CA ILE A 252 45.14 44.22 -11.57
C ILE A 252 44.99 45.74 -11.68
N LYS A 253 43.78 46.29 -11.47
CA LYS A 253 43.55 47.75 -11.53
C LYS A 253 44.09 48.53 -10.34
N ASN A 254 44.25 47.89 -9.18
CA ASN A 254 44.69 48.54 -7.94
C ASN A 254 46.12 48.19 -7.52
N THR A 255 46.84 47.41 -8.32
CA THR A 255 48.27 47.17 -8.08
C THR A 255 49.07 48.19 -8.88
N GLU A 256 49.44 49.30 -8.25
CA GLU A 256 50.58 50.10 -8.71
C GLU A 256 51.83 49.21 -8.58
N ALA A 257 52.38 48.78 -9.70
CA ALA A 257 53.61 48.00 -9.72
C ALA A 257 54.78 48.94 -9.40
N GLU A 258 55.21 48.98 -8.14
CA GLU A 258 56.54 49.46 -7.79
C GLU A 258 57.56 48.46 -8.35
N VAL A 259 58.34 48.89 -9.34
CA VAL A 259 59.47 48.11 -9.85
C VAL A 259 60.52 48.06 -8.74
N PRO A 260 60.97 46.88 -8.30
CA PRO A 260 62.05 46.76 -7.34
C PRO A 260 63.32 47.46 -7.87
N SER A 261 63.88 48.39 -7.09
CA SER A 261 65.02 49.23 -7.49
C SER A 261 66.30 48.43 -7.83
N ASP A 262 66.38 47.18 -7.40
CA ASP A 262 67.46 46.24 -7.69
C ASP A 262 67.34 45.58 -9.09
N LEU A 263 66.16 45.61 -9.72
CA LEU A 263 65.95 45.13 -11.08
C LEU A 263 66.46 46.15 -12.12
N GLU A 264 66.24 47.44 -11.89
CA GLU A 264 66.79 48.53 -12.73
C GLU A 264 68.33 48.55 -12.68
N GLU A 265 68.93 48.40 -11.50
CA GLU A 265 70.39 48.38 -11.35
C GLU A 265 71.01 47.17 -12.06
N ARG A 266 70.32 46.02 -12.07
CA ARG A 266 70.75 44.81 -12.81
C ARG A 266 70.64 44.99 -14.32
N ILE A 267 69.57 45.60 -14.81
CA ILE A 267 69.39 45.88 -16.25
C ILE A 267 70.47 46.87 -16.74
N MET A 268 70.75 47.95 -15.99
CA MET A 268 71.79 48.90 -16.37
C MET A 268 73.19 48.27 -16.39
N LYS A 269 73.50 47.38 -15.42
CA LYS A 269 74.78 46.62 -15.40
C LYS A 269 74.95 45.65 -16.58
N GLU A 270 73.86 45.14 -17.13
CA GLU A 270 73.89 44.28 -18.33
C GLU A 270 73.95 45.07 -19.63
N ILE A 271 73.54 46.35 -19.63
CA ILE A 271 73.63 47.25 -20.80
C ILE A 271 75.02 47.91 -20.93
N GLU A 272 75.76 48.11 -19.83
CA GLU A 272 77.12 48.67 -19.83
C GLU A 272 78.25 47.62 -20.03
N LYS A 273 77.90 46.36 -20.31
CA LYS A 273 78.83 45.26 -20.56
C LYS A 273 78.83 44.84 -22.02
#